data_AF-A0A8H5K4F5-F1
#
_entry.id   AF-A0A8H5K4F5-F1
#
_cell.length_a   1.000
_cell.length_b   1.000
_cell.length_c   1.000
_cell.angle_alpha   90.00
_cell.angle_beta   90.00
_cell.angle_gamma   90.00
#
_symmetry.space_group_name_H-M   'P 1'
#
loop_
_entity.id
_entity.type
_entity.pdbx_description
1 polymer ?
#
loop_
_entity_poly.entity_id
_entity_poly.type
_entity_poly.pdbx_seq_one_letter_code
_entity_poly.pdbx_strand_id
1 'polypeptide(L)'
;MPHQGGYADVLPRPSSFISWQGPGPERQSLYGDLRYYLTQRAQEMLSEENSSIDIEKITIRIISSHYLLLVDYFDGIMNDREFPLSRKKNFSTQETLNMEEEWSTIQLIRGSLSLYTQNISWIMVQLRIPFEDPGSTNSTPNSLSSDFQQDFQYIYMQLRVLKARADLLNESLTGLTGILGNKRSIREAKTVKTLTLVALIFIPLSFTSALFSMYDDFLPGRERFWVFWVVSLPLVIAVLVLATILDFGYDDNGTWRPTIYLSIWKEK
;
A
#
# COMPACT_ATOMS: atom_id res chain seq x y z
N MET A 1 -19.62 3.25 -9.83
CA MET A 1 -20.79 3.26 -10.75
C MET A 1 -20.81 1.92 -11.49
N PRO A 2 -21.96 1.33 -11.84
CA PRO A 2 -21.95 0.07 -12.58
C PRO A 2 -21.36 0.35 -13.95
N HIS A 3 -20.21 -0.26 -14.27
CA HIS A 3 -19.57 -0.19 -15.59
C HIS A 3 -20.49 -0.83 -16.62
N GLN A 4 -21.45 -0.05 -17.13
CA GLN A 4 -22.44 -0.47 -18.11
C GLN A 4 -21.77 -0.59 -19.49
N GLY A 5 -21.14 -1.75 -19.72
CA GLY A 5 -20.97 -2.32 -21.06
C GLY A 5 -20.00 -1.61 -22.00
N GLY A 6 -18.84 -1.12 -21.55
CA GLY A 6 -17.72 -0.69 -22.42
C GLY A 6 -17.53 0.83 -22.58
N TYR A 7 -16.75 1.26 -23.58
CA TYR A 7 -16.28 2.66 -23.76
C TYR A 7 -17.37 3.65 -24.22
N ALA A 8 -17.24 4.95 -23.93
CA ALA A 8 -18.24 5.97 -24.27
C ALA A 8 -18.42 6.11 -25.79
N ASP A 9 -19.64 6.40 -26.25
CA ASP A 9 -19.92 6.56 -27.67
C ASP A 9 -19.07 7.70 -28.26
N VAL A 10 -18.41 7.38 -29.37
CA VAL A 10 -17.34 8.19 -29.94
C VAL A 10 -17.88 9.39 -30.72
N LEU A 11 -19.14 9.37 -31.16
CA LEU A 11 -19.70 10.46 -31.96
C LEU A 11 -20.26 11.59 -31.07
N PRO A 12 -20.06 12.87 -31.45
CA PRO A 12 -20.72 13.98 -30.77
C PRO A 12 -22.25 13.75 -30.82
N ARG A 13 -22.92 13.89 -29.68
CA ARG A 13 -24.38 13.83 -29.66
C ARG A 13 -24.91 14.99 -30.52
N PRO A 14 -25.82 14.75 -31.47
CA PRO A 14 -26.51 15.85 -32.10
C PRO A 14 -27.14 16.71 -31.01
N SER A 15 -27.06 18.04 -31.19
CA SER A 15 -27.51 19.07 -30.23
C SER A 15 -29.00 19.02 -29.89
N SER A 16 -29.77 18.13 -30.53
CA SER A 16 -31.12 17.79 -30.15
C SER A 16 -31.11 16.74 -29.03
N PHE A 17 -31.80 17.04 -27.93
CA PHE A 17 -32.08 16.17 -26.78
C PHE A 17 -32.86 14.87 -27.11
N ILE A 18 -32.77 14.35 -28.33
CA ILE A 18 -33.24 13.03 -28.69
C ILE A 18 -32.12 12.07 -28.30
N SER A 19 -32.21 11.49 -27.10
CA SER A 19 -31.40 10.36 -26.72
C SER A 19 -31.52 9.30 -27.81
N TRP A 20 -30.48 9.06 -28.59
CA TRP A 20 -30.45 7.94 -29.50
C TRP A 20 -30.62 6.66 -28.65
N GLN A 21 -31.73 5.95 -28.87
CA GLN A 21 -32.18 4.76 -28.12
C GLN A 21 -31.80 3.46 -28.84
N GLY A 22 -30.94 3.52 -29.86
CA GLY A 22 -30.50 2.33 -30.58
C GLY A 22 -29.59 1.44 -29.72
N PRO A 23 -29.47 0.15 -30.04
CA PRO A 23 -28.48 -0.71 -29.42
C PRO A 23 -27.08 -0.21 -29.82
N GLY A 24 -26.29 0.22 -28.83
CA GLY A 24 -24.88 0.57 -29.00
C GLY A 24 -24.06 -0.60 -29.57
N PRO A 25 -22.80 -0.35 -29.99
CA PRO A 25 -21.96 -1.42 -30.49
C PRO A 25 -21.81 -2.55 -29.45
N GLU A 26 -21.60 -3.77 -29.93
CA GLU A 26 -21.48 -4.96 -29.07
C GLU A 26 -20.26 -4.90 -28.13
N ARG A 27 -19.25 -4.07 -28.47
CA ARG A 27 -18.07 -3.76 -27.63
C ARG A 27 -17.27 -4.99 -27.19
N GLN A 28 -17.28 -6.02 -28.03
CA GLN A 28 -16.50 -7.25 -27.84
C GLN A 28 -15.15 -7.20 -28.58
N SER A 29 -15.06 -6.45 -29.67
CA SER A 29 -13.84 -6.31 -30.46
C SER A 29 -13.82 -5.00 -31.23
N LEU A 30 -12.62 -4.41 -31.36
CA LEU A 30 -12.40 -3.19 -32.15
C LEU A 30 -12.94 -3.32 -33.58
N TYR A 31 -12.77 -4.50 -34.20
CA TYR A 31 -13.29 -4.76 -35.55
C TYR A 31 -14.82 -4.74 -35.60
N GLY A 32 -15.50 -5.36 -34.62
CA GLY A 32 -16.96 -5.34 -34.54
C GLY A 32 -17.49 -3.92 -34.34
N ASP A 33 -16.80 -3.14 -33.52
CA ASP A 33 -17.20 -1.76 -33.24
C ASP A 33 -16.91 -0.84 -34.42
N LEU A 34 -15.77 -1.00 -35.10
CA LEU A 34 -15.47 -0.30 -36.36
C LEU A 34 -16.52 -0.64 -37.43
N ARG A 35 -16.88 -1.92 -37.59
CA ARG A 35 -17.94 -2.34 -38.51
C ARG A 35 -19.25 -1.61 -38.17
N TYR A 36 -19.64 -1.60 -36.91
CA TYR A 36 -20.85 -0.93 -36.44
C TYR A 36 -20.86 0.57 -36.81
N TYR A 37 -19.80 1.31 -36.47
CA TYR A 37 -19.69 2.74 -36.78
C TYR A 37 -19.68 3.01 -38.30
N LEU A 38 -18.98 2.17 -39.07
CA LEU A 38 -18.87 2.30 -40.52
C LEU A 38 -20.13 1.88 -41.28
N THR A 39 -20.97 1.00 -40.74
CA THR A 39 -22.21 0.58 -41.42
C THR A 39 -23.44 1.34 -40.95
N GLN A 40 -23.49 1.71 -39.67
CA GLN A 40 -24.73 2.13 -39.02
C GLN A 40 -24.76 3.63 -38.70
N ARG A 41 -23.59 4.26 -38.54
CA ARG A 41 -23.45 5.70 -38.26
C ARG A 41 -22.58 6.46 -39.27
N ALA A 42 -22.23 5.84 -40.39
CA ALA A 42 -21.45 6.49 -41.45
C ALA A 42 -22.10 7.76 -42.02
N GLN A 43 -23.44 7.78 -42.14
CA GLN A 43 -24.18 8.91 -42.69
C GLN A 43 -24.09 10.17 -41.80
N GLU A 44 -24.05 9.99 -40.48
CA GLU A 44 -23.95 11.10 -39.52
C GLU A 44 -22.53 11.68 -39.51
N MET A 45 -21.52 10.83 -39.69
CA MET A 45 -20.13 11.26 -39.83
C MET A 45 -19.85 12.01 -41.14
N LEU A 46 -20.53 11.64 -42.23
CA LEU A 46 -20.43 12.33 -43.53
C LEU A 46 -21.08 13.71 -43.52
N SER A 47 -21.90 14.03 -42.51
CA SER A 47 -22.65 15.29 -42.44
C SER A 47 -21.88 16.46 -41.82
N GLU A 48 -20.80 16.20 -41.08
CA GLU A 48 -19.98 17.22 -40.42
C GLU A 48 -18.84 17.76 -41.30
N GLU A 49 -18.32 16.99 -42.27
CA GLU A 49 -17.19 17.45 -43.09
C GLU A 49 -17.12 16.69 -44.42
N ASN A 50 -16.95 17.40 -45.54
CA ASN A 50 -16.83 16.87 -46.91
C ASN A 50 -15.58 15.99 -47.18
N SER A 51 -15.00 15.39 -46.14
CA SER A 51 -13.86 14.49 -46.21
C SER A 51 -14.32 13.04 -46.16
N SER A 52 -13.67 12.19 -46.97
CA SER A 52 -13.77 10.73 -46.90
C SER A 52 -13.79 10.20 -45.47
N ILE A 53 -14.55 9.13 -45.21
CA ILE A 53 -14.57 8.44 -43.91
C ILE A 53 -13.14 8.08 -43.50
N ASP A 54 -12.63 8.78 -42.49
CA ASP A 54 -11.28 8.56 -41.97
C ASP A 54 -11.32 7.51 -40.85
N ILE A 55 -10.96 6.27 -41.22
CA ILE A 55 -10.94 5.11 -40.32
C ILE A 55 -9.92 5.32 -39.19
N GLU A 56 -8.83 6.05 -39.45
CA GLU A 56 -7.78 6.34 -38.47
C GLU A 56 -8.35 7.16 -37.32
N LYS A 57 -9.09 8.23 -37.65
CA LYS A 57 -9.76 9.09 -36.68
C LYS A 57 -10.75 8.34 -35.78
N ILE A 58 -11.56 7.44 -36.34
CA ILE A 58 -12.50 6.62 -35.56
C ILE A 58 -11.74 5.72 -34.59
N THR A 59 -10.67 5.08 -35.07
CA THR A 59 -9.86 4.17 -34.27
C THR A 59 -9.18 4.90 -33.11
N ILE A 60 -8.60 6.07 -33.37
CA ILE A 60 -7.95 6.90 -32.35
C ILE A 60 -8.95 7.32 -31.25
N ARG A 61 -10.17 7.69 -31.61
CA ARG A 61 -11.17 8.09 -30.61
C ARG A 61 -11.70 6.90 -29.80
N ILE A 62 -11.85 5.71 -30.41
CA ILE A 62 -12.16 4.48 -29.66
C ILE A 62 -11.07 4.19 -28.64
N ILE A 63 -9.80 4.26 -29.05
CA ILE A 63 -8.65 4.04 -28.16
C ILE A 63 -8.65 5.07 -27.03
N SER A 64 -8.82 6.34 -27.34
CA SER A 64 -8.86 7.43 -26.34
C SER A 64 -10.01 7.22 -25.34
N SER A 65 -11.20 6.85 -25.82
CA SER A 65 -12.37 6.54 -24.99
C SER A 65 -12.13 5.35 -24.06
N HIS A 66 -11.42 4.31 -24.54
CA HIS A 66 -11.04 3.16 -23.71
C HIS A 66 -10.11 3.58 -22.56
N TYR A 67 -9.09 4.38 -22.83
CA TYR A 67 -8.18 4.87 -21.80
C TYR A 67 -8.86 5.83 -20.81
N LEU A 68 -9.82 6.64 -21.26
CA LEU A 68 -10.64 7.48 -20.38
C LEU A 68 -11.46 6.66 -19.39
N LEU A 69 -12.09 5.57 -19.85
CA LEU A 69 -12.81 4.65 -18.98
C LEU A 69 -11.87 3.97 -17.98
N LEU A 70 -10.66 3.64 -18.42
CA LEU A 70 -9.65 3.04 -17.56
C LEU A 70 -9.20 4.01 -16.45
N VAL A 71 -9.02 5.30 -16.77
CA VAL A 71 -8.73 6.34 -15.78
C VAL A 71 -9.85 6.44 -14.75
N ASP A 72 -11.11 6.50 -15.18
CA ASP A 72 -12.28 6.58 -14.29
C ASP A 72 -12.41 5.32 -13.40
N TYR A 73 -12.13 4.14 -13.96
CA TYR A 73 -12.09 2.89 -13.21
C TYR A 73 -11.03 2.90 -12.10
N PHE A 74 -9.79 3.28 -12.43
CA PHE A 74 -8.72 3.32 -11.44
C PHE A 74 -8.92 4.43 -10.42
N ASP A 75 -9.49 5.57 -10.80
CA ASP A 75 -9.84 6.63 -9.85
C ASP A 75 -10.91 6.14 -8.86
N GLY A 76 -11.96 5.47 -9.35
CA GLY A 76 -12.98 4.85 -8.52
C GLY A 76 -12.42 3.82 -7.54
N ILE A 77 -11.54 2.93 -8.01
CA ILE A 77 -10.88 1.94 -7.13
C ILE A 77 -9.94 2.62 -6.13
N MET A 78 -9.16 3.62 -6.55
CA MET A 78 -8.30 4.36 -5.64
C MET A 78 -9.12 5.01 -4.52
N ASN A 79 -10.22 5.68 -4.87
CA ASN A 79 -11.09 6.34 -3.89
C ASN A 79 -11.71 5.34 -2.89
N ASP A 80 -12.14 4.17 -3.35
CA ASP A 80 -12.68 3.10 -2.48
C ASP A 80 -11.62 2.58 -1.50
N ARG A 81 -10.37 2.45 -1.95
CA ARG A 81 -9.25 1.93 -1.15
C ARG A 81 -8.59 2.97 -0.26
N GLU A 82 -8.60 4.24 -0.64
CA GLU A 82 -8.05 5.35 0.15
C GLU A 82 -8.91 5.62 1.40
N PHE A 83 -10.24 5.51 1.28
CA PHE A 83 -11.19 5.76 2.37
C PHE A 83 -10.92 4.96 3.66
N PRO A 84 -10.77 3.62 3.63
CA PRO A 84 -10.49 2.84 4.84
C PRO A 84 -9.10 3.14 5.41
N LEU A 85 -8.12 3.46 4.57
CA LEU A 85 -6.73 3.72 4.95
C LEU A 85 -6.50 5.10 5.57
N SER A 86 -7.34 6.09 5.24
CA SER A 86 -7.27 7.42 5.85
C SER A 86 -7.70 7.41 7.33
N ARG A 87 -8.52 6.43 7.77
CA ARG A 87 -9.15 6.43 9.09
C ARG A 87 -8.41 5.57 10.12
N LYS A 88 -7.69 6.23 11.04
CA LYS A 88 -6.95 5.65 12.19
C LYS A 88 -7.70 4.58 13.00
N LYS A 89 -9.03 4.67 13.12
CA LYS A 89 -9.87 3.77 13.94
C LYS A 89 -10.02 2.35 13.33
N ASN A 90 -9.84 2.20 12.02
CA ASN A 90 -9.93 0.89 11.37
C ASN A 90 -8.68 0.04 11.68
N PHE A 91 -7.50 0.67 11.79
CA PHE A 91 -6.22 -0.03 11.98
C PHE A 91 -6.02 -0.69 13.35
N SER A 92 -6.71 -0.24 14.41
CA SER A 92 -6.62 -0.92 15.71
C SER A 92 -7.38 -2.23 15.74
N THR A 93 -8.32 -2.42 14.80
CA THR A 93 -9.25 -3.55 14.75
C THR A 93 -8.94 -4.47 13.56
N GLN A 94 -8.39 -3.93 12.47
CA GLN A 94 -8.00 -4.68 11.29
C GLN A 94 -6.74 -5.50 11.59
N GLU A 95 -6.87 -6.83 11.57
CA GLU A 95 -5.75 -7.75 11.73
C GLU A 95 -4.66 -7.49 10.69
N THR A 96 -3.40 -7.74 11.04
CA THR A 96 -2.22 -7.49 10.21
C THR A 96 -2.27 -8.19 8.84
N LEU A 97 -2.99 -9.31 8.73
CA LEU A 97 -3.14 -10.09 7.50
C LEU A 97 -3.95 -9.34 6.43
N ASN A 98 -5.02 -8.65 6.83
CA ASN A 98 -5.83 -7.87 5.91
C ASN A 98 -5.04 -6.66 5.38
N MET A 99 -4.09 -6.13 6.15
CA MET A 99 -3.29 -4.98 5.73
C MET A 99 -2.21 -5.35 4.70
N GLU A 100 -1.68 -6.57 4.77
CA GLU A 100 -0.74 -7.10 3.76
C GLU A 100 -1.44 -7.34 2.41
N GLU A 101 -2.68 -7.84 2.43
CA GLU A 101 -3.52 -7.99 1.24
C GLU A 101 -3.86 -6.65 0.59
N GLU A 102 -4.26 -5.65 1.38
CA GLU A 102 -4.54 -4.30 0.88
C GLU A 102 -3.27 -3.64 0.30
N TRP A 103 -2.11 -3.84 0.95
CA TRP A 103 -0.83 -3.35 0.43
C TRP A 103 -0.46 -3.99 -0.91
N SER A 104 -0.60 -5.31 -1.02
CA SER A 104 -0.38 -6.04 -2.27
C SER A 104 -1.27 -5.50 -3.40
N THR A 105 -2.54 -5.25 -3.09
CA THR A 105 -3.52 -4.70 -4.05
C THR A 105 -3.11 -3.31 -4.55
N ILE A 106 -2.66 -2.43 -3.66
CA ILE A 106 -2.16 -1.09 -4.02
C ILE A 106 -0.90 -1.18 -4.89
N GLN A 107 0.00 -2.13 -4.63
CA GLN A 107 1.16 -2.36 -5.48
C GLN A 107 0.77 -2.80 -6.89
N LEU A 108 -0.24 -3.68 -7.02
CA LEU A 108 -0.78 -4.08 -8.31
C LEU A 108 -1.36 -2.87 -9.07
N ILE A 109 -2.20 -2.07 -8.43
CA ILE A 109 -2.78 -0.85 -9.02
C ILE A 109 -1.69 0.11 -9.50
N ARG A 110 -0.68 0.34 -8.66
CA ARG A 110 0.48 1.18 -8.98
C ARG A 110 1.27 0.65 -10.18
N GLY A 111 1.52 -0.66 -10.21
CA GLY A 111 2.19 -1.34 -11.33
C GLY A 111 1.40 -1.17 -12.63
N SER A 112 0.08 -1.40 -12.57
CA SER A 112 -0.84 -1.18 -13.68
C SER A 112 -0.84 0.28 -14.17
N LEU A 113 -0.96 1.26 -13.28
CA LEU A 113 -0.93 2.69 -13.64
C LEU A 113 0.40 3.08 -14.29
N SER A 114 1.52 2.52 -13.81
CA SER A 114 2.82 2.75 -14.43
C SER A 114 2.87 2.18 -15.86
N LEU A 115 2.33 0.98 -16.07
CA LEU A 115 2.25 0.37 -17.40
C LEU A 115 1.37 1.20 -18.35
N TYR A 116 0.18 1.62 -17.91
CA TYR A 116 -0.71 2.42 -18.75
C TYR A 116 -0.15 3.81 -19.08
N THR A 117 0.52 4.45 -18.11
CA THR A 117 1.24 5.71 -18.35
C THR A 117 2.33 5.52 -19.41
N GLN A 118 3.08 4.42 -19.35
CA GLN A 118 4.11 4.10 -20.33
C GLN A 118 3.51 3.82 -21.71
N ASN A 119 2.41 3.07 -21.79
CA ASN A 119 1.74 2.75 -23.05
C ASN A 119 1.21 4.02 -23.74
N ILE A 120 0.58 4.93 -23.00
CA ILE A 120 0.15 6.23 -23.54
C ILE A 120 1.36 7.05 -23.99
N SER A 121 2.44 7.07 -23.21
CA SER A 121 3.67 7.76 -23.61
C SER A 121 4.22 7.23 -24.94
N TRP A 122 4.20 5.91 -25.15
CA TRP A 122 4.61 5.32 -26.42
C TRP A 122 3.71 5.72 -27.58
N ILE A 123 2.38 5.70 -27.38
CA ILE A 123 1.40 6.13 -28.38
C ILE A 123 1.61 7.61 -28.74
N MET A 124 1.82 8.47 -27.75
CA MET A 124 2.09 9.91 -27.98
C MET A 124 3.36 10.12 -28.81
N VAL A 125 4.44 9.40 -28.52
CA VAL A 125 5.67 9.46 -29.32
C VAL A 125 5.44 8.99 -30.75
N GLN A 126 4.70 7.90 -30.93
CA GLN A 126 4.39 7.34 -32.26
C GLN A 126 3.55 8.29 -33.10
N LEU A 127 2.57 8.95 -32.50
CA LEU A 127 1.70 9.93 -33.15
C LEU A 127 2.32 11.34 -33.21
N ARG A 128 3.54 11.52 -32.69
CA ARG A 128 4.24 12.82 -32.57
C ARG A 128 3.44 13.87 -31.81
N ILE A 129 2.68 13.42 -30.81
CA ILE A 129 1.93 14.28 -29.90
C ILE A 129 2.90 14.89 -28.86
N PRO A 130 2.92 16.22 -28.70
CA PRO A 130 3.68 16.88 -27.65
C PRO A 130 3.20 16.47 -26.25
N PHE A 131 4.14 16.40 -25.29
CA PHE A 131 3.85 16.09 -23.88
C PHE A 131 3.38 17.31 -23.08
N GLU A 132 3.29 18.48 -23.73
CA GLU A 132 2.84 19.75 -23.18
C GLU A 132 1.40 19.69 -22.66
N ASP A 133 1.10 20.54 -21.68
CA ASP A 133 -0.22 20.60 -21.05
C ASP A 133 -1.32 21.02 -22.04
N PRO A 134 -2.53 20.45 -21.90
CA PRO A 134 -3.67 20.77 -22.74
C PRO A 134 -4.04 22.25 -22.54
N GLY A 135 -3.80 23.08 -23.57
CA GLY A 135 -4.11 24.51 -23.58
C GLY A 135 -2.90 25.45 -23.68
N SER A 136 -1.67 24.93 -23.75
CA SER A 136 -0.46 25.76 -23.94
C SER A 136 -0.23 26.21 -25.39
N THR A 137 -0.91 25.61 -26.37
CA THR A 137 -0.78 25.96 -27.78
C THR A 137 -1.81 27.02 -28.18
N ASN A 138 -1.33 28.18 -28.63
CA ASN A 138 -2.10 29.16 -29.42
C ASN A 138 -2.43 28.59 -30.83
N SER A 139 -2.93 27.36 -30.88
CA SER A 139 -3.22 26.64 -32.11
C SER A 139 -4.50 27.19 -32.73
N THR A 140 -4.36 27.66 -33.97
CA THR A 140 -5.45 28.09 -34.85
C THR A 140 -6.63 27.10 -34.80
N PRO A 141 -7.89 27.58 -34.72
CA PRO A 141 -9.07 26.79 -34.36
C PRO A 141 -9.55 25.77 -35.42
N ASN A 142 -8.76 25.53 -36.49
CA ASN A 142 -9.14 24.62 -37.56
C ASN A 142 -8.05 23.57 -37.76
N SER A 143 -8.08 22.51 -36.96
CA SER A 143 -7.50 21.24 -37.36
C SER A 143 -8.02 20.14 -36.46
N LEU A 144 -8.76 19.20 -37.01
CA LEU A 144 -9.23 17.98 -36.34
C LEU A 144 -8.12 17.15 -35.68
N SER A 145 -6.85 17.44 -36.01
CA SER A 145 -5.70 16.89 -35.31
C SER A 145 -5.39 17.50 -33.94
N SER A 146 -5.93 18.68 -33.62
CA SER A 146 -5.80 19.24 -32.27
C SER A 146 -6.65 18.51 -31.24
N ASP A 147 -7.81 17.97 -31.64
CA ASP A 147 -8.78 17.42 -30.70
C ASP A 147 -8.28 16.10 -30.07
N PHE A 148 -7.82 15.16 -30.89
CA PHE A 148 -7.25 13.91 -30.36
C PHE A 148 -5.95 14.15 -29.59
N GLN A 149 -5.19 15.18 -29.96
CA GLN A 149 -3.95 15.53 -29.29
C GLN A 149 -4.23 16.00 -27.86
N GLN A 150 -5.25 16.85 -27.67
CA GLN A 150 -5.69 17.31 -26.35
C GLN A 150 -6.22 16.16 -25.50
N ASP A 151 -6.98 15.22 -26.08
CA ASP A 151 -7.50 14.05 -25.35
C ASP A 151 -6.36 13.18 -24.78
N PHE A 152 -5.34 12.87 -25.59
CA PHE A 152 -4.19 12.08 -25.11
C PHE A 152 -3.35 12.82 -24.08
N GLN A 153 -3.15 14.13 -24.24
CA GLN A 153 -2.46 14.97 -23.25
C GLN A 153 -3.20 14.97 -21.91
N TYR A 154 -4.53 15.11 -21.94
CA TYR A 154 -5.37 15.04 -20.75
C TYR A 154 -5.30 13.66 -20.07
N ILE A 155 -5.42 12.58 -20.83
CA ILE A 155 -5.31 11.20 -20.31
C ILE A 155 -3.94 10.97 -19.67
N TYR A 156 -2.87 11.41 -20.33
CA TYR A 156 -1.52 11.29 -19.81
C TYR A 156 -1.35 12.04 -18.48
N MET A 157 -1.83 13.28 -18.41
CA MET A 157 -1.82 14.07 -17.18
C MET A 157 -2.59 13.37 -16.05
N GLN A 158 -3.80 12.88 -16.33
CA GLN A 158 -4.62 12.21 -15.31
C GLN A 158 -3.99 10.91 -14.81
N LEU A 159 -3.43 10.08 -15.69
CA LEU A 159 -2.70 8.88 -15.30
C LEU A 159 -1.49 9.21 -14.42
N ARG A 160 -0.77 10.30 -14.71
CA ARG A 160 0.35 10.76 -13.88
C ARG A 160 -0.10 11.22 -12.50
N VAL A 161 -1.19 11.98 -12.41
CA VAL A 161 -1.76 12.41 -11.13
C VAL A 161 -2.19 11.20 -10.31
N LEU A 162 -2.88 10.24 -10.93
CA LEU A 162 -3.37 9.04 -10.26
C LEU A 162 -2.22 8.13 -9.81
N LYS A 163 -1.17 7.99 -10.62
CA LYS A 163 0.07 7.30 -10.24
C LYS A 163 0.75 7.96 -9.05
N ALA A 164 0.89 9.29 -9.06
CA ALA A 164 1.51 10.02 -7.95
C ALA A 164 0.72 9.86 -6.65
N ARG A 165 -0.62 9.85 -6.72
CA ARG A 165 -1.47 9.54 -5.55
C ARG A 165 -1.26 8.11 -5.05
N ALA A 166 -1.18 7.13 -5.94
CA ALA A 166 -0.88 5.74 -5.57
C ALA A 166 0.52 5.58 -4.95
N ASP A 167 1.53 6.31 -5.43
CA ASP A 167 2.87 6.36 -4.84
C ASP A 167 2.84 6.89 -3.40
N LEU A 168 2.13 8.00 -3.16
CA LEU A 168 1.97 8.59 -1.82
C LEU A 168 1.23 7.63 -0.86
N LEU A 169 0.16 7.00 -1.33
CA LEU A 169 -0.59 6.02 -0.53
C LEU A 169 0.31 4.83 -0.15
N ASN A 170 1.09 4.32 -1.11
CA ASN A 170 2.02 3.23 -0.86
C ASN A 170 3.12 3.59 0.16
N GLU A 171 3.68 4.81 0.08
CA GLU A 171 4.67 5.28 1.04
C GLU A 171 4.09 5.32 2.46
N SER A 172 2.87 5.87 2.60
CA SER A 172 2.17 5.93 3.89
C SER A 172 1.92 4.52 4.46
N LEU A 173 1.52 3.57 3.60
CA LEU A 173 1.20 2.21 4.00
C LEU A 173 2.46 1.43 4.38
N THR A 174 3.57 1.66 3.68
CA THR A 174 4.89 1.10 4.01
C THR A 174 5.39 1.60 5.37
N GLY A 175 5.21 2.89 5.67
CA GLY A 175 5.51 3.43 6.99
C GLY A 175 4.67 2.76 8.09
N LEU A 176 3.37 2.54 7.83
CA LEU A 176 2.47 1.86 8.76
C LEU A 176 2.82 0.38 8.97
N THR A 177 3.14 -0.37 7.91
CA THR A 177 3.57 -1.78 8.05
C THR A 177 4.86 -1.87 8.86
N GLY A 178 5.80 -0.95 8.67
CA GLY A 178 7.00 -0.84 9.51
C GLY A 178 6.68 -0.63 10.99
N ILE A 179 5.75 0.28 11.31
CA ILE A 179 5.31 0.51 12.69
C ILE A 179 4.64 -0.72 13.30
N LEU A 180 3.78 -1.42 12.54
CA LEU A 180 3.13 -2.65 13.00
C LEU A 180 4.15 -3.78 13.22
N GLY A 181 5.12 -3.93 12.31
CA GLY A 181 6.24 -4.86 12.46
C GLY A 181 7.03 -4.59 13.74
N ASN A 182 7.36 -3.33 14.01
CA ASN A 182 8.05 -2.93 15.24
C ASN A 182 7.21 -3.23 16.49
N LYS A 183 5.91 -2.93 16.48
CA LYS A 183 5.01 -3.26 17.60
C LYS A 183 4.94 -4.77 17.85
N ARG A 184 4.89 -5.57 16.78
CA ARG A 184 4.91 -7.04 16.89
C ARG A 184 6.22 -7.51 17.50
N SER A 185 7.36 -7.01 17.01
CA SER A 185 8.68 -7.33 17.57
C SER A 185 8.78 -6.95 19.06
N ILE A 186 8.29 -5.77 19.45
CA ILE A 186 8.25 -5.35 20.86
C ILE A 186 7.39 -6.30 21.71
N ARG A 187 6.23 -6.74 21.19
CA ARG A 187 5.36 -7.69 21.89
C ARG A 187 6.02 -9.06 22.04
N GLU A 188 6.69 -9.54 21.00
CA GLU A 188 7.46 -10.78 21.03
C GLU A 188 8.61 -10.67 22.03
N ALA A 189 9.38 -9.58 22.02
CA ALA A 189 10.44 -9.31 23.00
C ALA A 189 9.91 -9.26 24.44
N LYS A 190 8.74 -8.65 24.68
CA LYS A 190 8.11 -8.64 26.02
C LYS A 190 7.72 -10.05 26.48
N THR A 191 7.24 -10.89 25.56
CA THR A 191 6.92 -12.29 25.84
C THR A 191 8.18 -13.06 26.23
N VAL A 192 9.25 -12.90 25.45
CA VAL A 192 10.55 -13.50 25.75
C VAL A 192 11.09 -13.02 27.09
N LYS A 193 11.02 -11.71 27.38
CA LYS A 193 11.45 -11.15 28.67
C LYS A 193 10.68 -11.76 29.85
N THR A 194 9.38 -11.95 29.69
CA THR A 194 8.52 -12.57 30.70
C THR A 194 8.93 -14.03 30.93
N LEU A 195 9.18 -14.78 29.86
CA LEU A 195 9.64 -16.17 29.94
C LEU A 195 11.01 -16.28 30.63
N THR A 196 11.97 -15.43 30.26
CA THR A 196 13.30 -15.41 30.88
C THR A 196 13.22 -15.09 32.37
N LEU A 197 12.37 -14.15 32.77
CA LEU A 197 12.16 -13.83 34.19
C LEU A 197 11.63 -15.05 34.97
N VAL A 198 10.66 -15.78 34.41
CA VAL A 198 10.15 -17.01 35.03
C VAL A 198 11.26 -18.06 35.15
N ALA A 199 12.04 -18.29 34.09
CA ALA A 199 13.16 -19.23 34.12
C ALA A 199 14.21 -18.84 35.17
N LEU A 200 14.52 -17.56 35.29
CA LEU A 200 15.50 -17.01 36.23
C LEU A 200 15.11 -17.25 37.70
N ILE A 201 13.81 -17.36 37.99
CA ILE A 201 13.31 -17.72 39.32
C ILE A 201 13.34 -19.24 39.52
N PHE A 202 12.90 -20.01 38.53
CA PHE A 202 12.79 -21.48 38.65
C PHE A 202 14.13 -22.19 38.72
N ILE A 203 15.15 -21.74 37.99
CA ILE A 203 16.47 -22.37 37.95
C ILE A 203 17.12 -22.44 39.36
N PRO A 204 17.31 -21.32 40.08
CA PRO A 204 17.89 -21.34 41.44
C PRO A 204 17.03 -22.08 42.46
N LEU A 205 15.69 -21.99 42.36
CA LEU A 205 14.79 -22.76 43.21
C LEU A 205 14.91 -24.28 42.97
N SER A 206 14.99 -24.69 41.71
CA SER A 206 15.14 -26.11 41.35
C SER A 206 16.52 -26.64 41.77
N PHE A 207 17.58 -25.84 41.59
CA PHE A 207 18.93 -26.19 42.03
C PHE A 207 18.99 -26.38 43.55
N THR A 208 18.45 -25.44 44.33
CA THR A 208 18.42 -25.56 45.79
C THR A 208 17.56 -26.72 46.27
N SER A 209 16.41 -26.98 45.62
CA SER A 209 15.60 -28.16 45.89
C SER A 209 16.37 -29.46 45.62
N ALA A 210 17.08 -29.56 44.49
CA ALA A 210 17.87 -30.73 44.14
C ALA A 210 19.05 -30.93 45.12
N LEU A 211 19.73 -29.84 45.50
CA LEU A 211 20.85 -29.88 46.44
C LEU A 211 20.42 -30.36 47.83
N PHE A 212 19.33 -29.82 48.37
CA PHE A 212 18.84 -30.20 49.70
C PHE A 212 18.13 -31.56 49.72
N SER A 213 17.59 -32.01 48.57
CA SER A 213 17.04 -33.36 48.41
C SER A 213 18.07 -34.48 48.61
N MET A 214 19.37 -34.17 48.58
CA MET A 214 20.44 -35.15 48.78
C MET A 214 20.71 -35.45 50.27
N TYR A 215 20.16 -34.68 51.21
CA TYR A 215 20.48 -34.80 52.63
C TYR A 215 19.24 -34.83 53.52
N ASP A 216 19.13 -35.87 54.36
CA ASP A 216 17.88 -36.22 55.06
C ASP A 216 17.43 -35.20 56.13
N ASP A 217 18.30 -34.33 56.61
CA ASP A 217 17.95 -33.35 57.65
C ASP A 217 17.24 -32.11 57.09
N PHE A 218 17.30 -31.88 55.77
CA PHE A 218 16.67 -30.73 55.11
C PHE A 218 15.36 -31.09 54.40
N LEU A 219 14.90 -32.34 54.55
CA LEU A 219 13.62 -32.81 54.04
C LEU A 219 12.43 -32.06 54.67
N PRO A 220 11.30 -31.90 53.95
CA PRO A 220 10.11 -31.27 54.48
C PRO A 220 9.60 -32.03 55.72
N GLY A 221 9.40 -31.30 56.82
CA GLY A 221 8.96 -31.86 58.11
C GLY A 221 10.07 -32.12 59.13
N ARG A 222 11.34 -31.83 58.79
CA ARG A 222 12.49 -31.92 59.71
C ARG A 222 12.83 -30.54 60.29
N GLU A 223 13.57 -30.49 61.41
CA GLU A 223 13.89 -29.25 62.14
C GLU A 223 14.59 -28.17 61.28
N ARG A 224 15.34 -28.58 60.25
CA ARG A 224 16.15 -27.66 59.42
C ARG A 224 15.53 -27.28 58.08
N PHE A 225 14.26 -27.61 57.83
CA PHE A 225 13.58 -27.27 56.58
C PHE A 225 13.59 -25.75 56.27
N TRP A 226 13.61 -24.89 57.31
CA TRP A 226 13.65 -23.44 57.13
C TRP A 226 14.90 -22.94 56.39
N VAL A 227 16.01 -23.69 56.44
CA VAL A 227 17.27 -23.38 55.74
C VAL A 227 17.06 -23.31 54.22
N PHE A 228 16.10 -24.06 53.67
CA PHE A 228 15.72 -23.97 52.25
C PHE A 228 15.35 -22.54 51.85
N TRP A 229 14.47 -21.89 52.63
CA TRP A 229 14.02 -20.52 52.34
C TRP A 229 15.13 -19.49 52.53
N VAL A 230 15.97 -19.69 53.56
CA VAL A 230 17.11 -18.81 53.87
C VAL A 230 18.16 -18.81 52.77
N VAL A 231 18.35 -19.93 52.07
CA VAL A 231 19.36 -20.04 51.00
C VAL A 231 18.77 -19.75 49.63
N SER A 232 17.58 -20.23 49.34
CA SER A 232 16.96 -20.11 48.02
C SER A 232 16.51 -18.68 47.69
N LEU A 233 15.94 -17.96 48.65
CA LEU A 233 15.44 -16.60 48.45
C LEU A 233 16.55 -15.58 48.13
N PRO A 234 17.67 -15.52 48.88
CA PRO A 234 18.78 -14.64 48.50
C PRO A 234 19.48 -15.08 47.23
N LEU A 235 19.50 -16.39 46.90
CA LEU A 235 20.04 -16.87 45.63
C LEU A 235 19.22 -16.34 44.44
N VAL A 236 17.88 -16.42 44.52
CA VAL A 236 16.97 -15.84 43.50
C VAL A 236 17.19 -14.33 43.38
N ILE A 237 17.28 -13.62 44.51
CA ILE A 237 17.56 -12.17 44.52
C ILE A 237 18.90 -11.86 43.88
N ALA A 238 19.97 -12.60 44.23
CA ALA A 238 21.30 -12.39 43.67
C ALA A 238 21.33 -12.59 42.16
N VAL A 239 20.63 -13.62 41.66
CA VAL A 239 20.52 -13.89 40.23
C VAL A 239 19.70 -12.80 39.52
N LEU A 240 18.60 -12.32 40.13
CA LEU A 240 17.82 -11.19 39.59
C LEU A 240 18.64 -9.89 39.55
N VAL A 241 19.38 -9.59 40.61
CA VAL A 241 20.27 -8.41 40.69
C VAL A 241 21.38 -8.50 39.66
N LEU A 242 21.96 -9.68 39.47
CA LEU A 242 22.95 -9.88 38.41
C LEU A 242 22.34 -9.64 37.03
N ALA A 243 21.14 -10.18 36.77
CA ALA A 243 20.44 -9.97 35.51
C ALA A 243 20.09 -8.48 35.27
N THR A 244 19.67 -7.74 36.31
CA THR A 244 19.40 -6.30 36.15
C THR A 244 20.66 -5.48 35.95
N ILE A 245 21.78 -5.84 36.59
CA ILE A 245 23.08 -5.20 36.37
C ILE A 245 23.56 -5.45 34.93
N LEU A 246 23.37 -6.67 34.42
CA LEU A 246 23.69 -7.01 33.03
C LEU A 246 22.81 -6.24 32.04
N ASP A 247 21.51 -6.14 32.29
CA ASP A 247 20.58 -5.32 31.50
C ASP A 247 20.99 -3.83 31.52
N PHE A 248 21.44 -3.30 32.67
CA PHE A 248 21.87 -1.89 32.80
C PHE A 248 23.23 -1.60 32.14
N GLY A 249 24.11 -2.60 32.07
CA GLY A 249 25.42 -2.49 31.44
C GLY A 249 25.42 -2.65 29.92
N TYR A 250 24.30 -3.12 29.35
CA TYR A 250 24.12 -3.27 27.92
C TYR A 250 23.57 -1.96 27.34
N ASP A 251 24.47 -1.10 26.87
CA ASP A 251 24.10 0.14 26.15
C ASP A 251 23.32 -0.23 24.87
N ASP A 252 22.35 0.60 24.47
CA ASP A 252 21.45 0.40 23.30
C ASP A 252 22.23 0.19 21.97
N ASN A 253 23.55 0.46 22.00
CA ASN A 253 24.50 0.37 20.90
C ASN A 253 25.28 -0.97 20.86
N GLY A 254 25.01 -1.92 21.77
CA GLY A 254 25.70 -3.22 21.82
C GLY A 254 27.16 -3.18 22.29
N THR A 255 27.61 -2.05 22.83
CA THR A 255 28.95 -1.93 23.42
C THR A 255 28.91 -2.11 24.93
N TRP A 256 29.65 -3.10 25.43
CA TRP A 256 29.89 -3.25 26.87
C TRP A 256 30.72 -2.08 27.39
N ARG A 257 30.05 -1.09 27.99
CA ARG A 257 30.72 -0.03 28.75
C ARG A 257 30.20 -0.05 30.18
N PRO A 258 30.90 -0.72 31.13
CA PRO A 258 30.59 -0.59 32.53
C PRO A 258 31.00 0.82 32.98
N THR A 259 30.17 1.81 32.67
CA THR A 259 30.40 3.18 33.13
C THR A 259 29.95 3.24 34.58
N ILE A 260 30.82 2.77 35.47
CA ILE A 260 30.68 2.92 36.91
C ILE A 260 30.77 4.43 37.18
N TYR A 261 29.63 5.07 37.41
CA TYR A 261 29.54 6.44 37.88
C TYR A 261 30.01 6.51 39.35
N LEU A 262 31.33 6.45 39.56
CA LEU A 262 31.99 6.83 40.80
C LEU A 262 32.24 8.35 40.77
N SER A 263 31.19 9.15 40.83
CA SER A 263 31.29 10.62 40.92
C SER A 263 30.72 11.20 42.22
N ILE A 264 30.78 10.45 43.34
CA ILE A 264 30.28 10.92 44.65
C ILE A 264 31.37 11.19 45.70
N TRP A 265 32.67 11.02 45.39
CA TRP A 265 33.73 11.31 46.38
C TRP A 265 34.85 12.20 45.86
N LYS A 266 34.51 13.40 45.37
CA LYS A 266 35.49 14.47 45.28
C LYS A 266 34.88 15.85 45.50
N GLU A 267 34.23 16.05 46.63
CA GLU A 267 34.08 17.39 47.19
C GLU A 267 34.01 17.33 48.72
N LYS A 268 35.20 17.34 49.34
CA LYS A 268 35.43 17.92 50.65
C LYS A 268 36.88 18.38 50.74
#